data_AF-A0A9N8V251-F1
#
_entry.id   AF-A0A9N8V251-F1
#
_cell.length_a   1.000
_cell.length_b   1.000
_cell.length_c   1.000
_cell.angle_alpha   90.00
_cell.angle_beta   90.00
_cell.angle_gamma   90.00
#
_symmetry.space_group_name_H-M   'P 1'
#
loop_
_entity.id
_entity.type
_entity.pdbx_description
1 polymer ?
#
loop_
_entity_poly.entity_id
_entity_poly.type
_entity_poly.pdbx_seq_one_letter_code
_entity_poly.pdbx_strand_id
1 'polypeptide(L)'
;MENYFATQRDHIFRNVEVLIYVFDVESREIERDMHYYQDCLEAILANSEDAKIFCLIHKMDLVQVEERNRIFNERYNELKTRSEPLKITAFATSIWDETLFKAWSSIVHSLIPNVKLFESHLQNFATICEADEVVLFERTTFLIISHSTLIEHPDAHRFEKISNYMKQFKLSCSKAHSQFRSMEIRQSNFAAFFDILTANTYIMNQLRLK
;
A
#
# COMPACT_ATOMS: atom_id res chain seq x y z
N MET A 1 4.94 -28.16 0.28
CA MET A 1 4.62 -27.00 1.15
C MET A 1 3.91 -27.45 2.44
N GLU A 2 3.11 -28.53 2.39
CA GLU A 2 2.41 -29.14 3.53
C GLU A 2 3.28 -29.45 4.77
N ASN A 3 4.52 -29.96 4.58
CA ASN A 3 5.40 -30.30 5.72
C ASN A 3 5.88 -29.08 6.54
N TYR A 4 5.92 -27.87 5.94
CA TYR A 4 6.39 -26.66 6.63
C TYR A 4 5.32 -26.11 7.59
N PHE A 5 4.06 -26.13 7.15
CA PHE A 5 2.92 -25.71 7.97
C PHE A 5 2.68 -26.65 9.15
N ALA A 6 2.86 -27.95 8.99
CA ALA A 6 2.61 -28.91 10.08
C ALA A 6 3.71 -28.90 11.16
N THR A 7 4.98 -28.71 10.76
CA THR A 7 6.11 -28.83 11.72
C THR A 7 6.54 -27.50 12.34
N GLN A 8 6.24 -26.36 11.72
CA GLN A 8 6.63 -25.03 12.21
C GLN A 8 5.44 -24.09 12.45
N ARG A 9 4.21 -24.61 12.52
CA ARG A 9 2.97 -23.80 12.68
C ARG A 9 3.12 -22.77 13.81
N ASP A 10 3.46 -23.23 15.00
CA ASP A 10 3.57 -22.36 16.18
C ASP A 10 4.68 -21.32 16.05
N HIS A 11 5.75 -21.63 15.30
CA HIS A 11 6.83 -20.67 15.06
C HIS A 11 6.42 -19.60 14.04
N ILE A 12 5.69 -19.98 13.00
CA ILE A 12 5.25 -19.09 11.91
C ILE A 12 4.16 -18.12 12.40
N PHE A 13 3.23 -18.61 13.22
CA PHE A 13 2.02 -17.85 13.57
C PHE A 13 2.07 -17.13 14.92
N ARG A 14 3.22 -17.17 15.61
CA ARG A 14 3.41 -16.47 16.88
C ARG A 14 3.94 -15.05 16.65
N ASN A 15 3.40 -14.10 17.41
CA ASN A 15 3.76 -12.67 17.36
C ASN A 15 3.56 -12.06 15.95
N VAL A 16 2.49 -12.48 15.26
CA VAL A 16 2.15 -11.93 13.94
C VAL A 16 1.37 -10.64 14.14
N GLU A 17 1.93 -9.53 13.67
CA GLU A 17 1.22 -8.24 13.64
C GLU A 17 0.29 -8.13 12.42
N VAL A 18 0.73 -8.70 11.29
CA VAL A 18 0.03 -8.61 10.01
C VAL A 18 0.15 -9.93 9.25
N LEU A 19 -0.99 -10.46 8.79
CA LEU A 19 -1.05 -11.52 7.78
C LEU A 19 -1.40 -10.89 6.42
N ILE A 20 -0.56 -11.10 5.42
CA ILE A 20 -0.85 -10.74 4.02
C ILE A 20 -1.02 -12.04 3.24
N TYR A 21 -2.24 -12.34 2.81
CA TYR A 21 -2.54 -13.52 2.00
C TYR A 21 -2.85 -13.10 0.56
N VAL A 22 -2.26 -13.78 -0.42
CA VAL A 22 -2.37 -13.44 -1.83
C VAL A 22 -3.12 -14.53 -2.57
N PHE A 23 -4.20 -14.15 -3.25
CA PHE A 23 -5.00 -15.01 -4.11
C PHE A 23 -4.70 -14.71 -5.57
N ASP A 24 -4.48 -15.74 -6.38
CA ASP A 24 -4.39 -15.60 -7.83
C ASP A 24 -5.81 -15.57 -8.43
N VAL A 25 -6.16 -14.50 -9.15
CA VAL A 25 -7.51 -14.37 -9.75
C VAL A 25 -7.79 -15.44 -10.81
N GLU A 26 -6.76 -16.02 -11.43
CA GLU A 26 -6.89 -17.09 -12.42
C GLU A 26 -6.83 -18.50 -11.81
N SER A 27 -6.76 -18.61 -10.47
CA SER A 27 -6.69 -19.92 -9.83
C SER A 27 -7.88 -20.79 -10.22
N ARG A 28 -7.58 -22.00 -10.69
CA ARG A 28 -8.58 -23.04 -11.01
C ARG A 28 -8.90 -23.92 -9.80
N GLU A 29 -8.10 -23.82 -8.73
CA GLU A 29 -8.18 -24.66 -7.53
C GLU A 29 -8.68 -23.84 -6.32
N ILE A 30 -9.72 -23.04 -6.52
CA ILE A 30 -10.27 -22.08 -5.55
C ILE A 30 -10.52 -22.71 -4.18
N GLU A 31 -11.16 -23.89 -4.14
CA GLU A 31 -11.46 -24.59 -2.88
C GLU A 31 -10.19 -24.97 -2.11
N ARG A 32 -9.14 -25.38 -2.82
CA ARG A 32 -7.85 -25.70 -2.19
C ARG A 32 -7.20 -24.45 -1.62
N ASP A 33 -7.20 -23.37 -2.38
CA ASP A 33 -6.63 -22.09 -1.94
C ASP A 33 -7.39 -21.53 -0.72
N MET A 34 -8.70 -21.72 -0.68
CA MET A 34 -9.54 -21.37 0.46
C MET A 34 -9.26 -22.24 1.69
N HIS A 35 -9.07 -23.55 1.52
CA HIS A 35 -8.68 -24.41 2.63
C HIS A 35 -7.33 -23.98 3.24
N TYR A 36 -6.32 -23.73 2.42
CA TYR A 36 -5.04 -23.23 2.90
C TYR A 36 -5.15 -21.87 3.61
N TYR A 37 -6.01 -20.98 3.09
CA TYR A 37 -6.29 -19.71 3.72
C TYR A 37 -6.93 -19.87 5.10
N GLN A 38 -7.94 -20.73 5.22
CA GLN A 38 -8.61 -21.01 6.50
C GLN A 38 -7.67 -21.64 7.51
N ASP A 39 -6.81 -22.58 7.11
CA ASP A 39 -5.77 -23.16 7.97
C ASP A 39 -4.85 -22.07 8.55
N CYS A 40 -4.49 -21.06 7.74
CA CYS A 40 -3.71 -19.92 8.20
C CYS A 40 -4.50 -19.05 9.19
N LEU A 41 -5.79 -18.81 8.94
CA LEU A 41 -6.63 -18.03 9.84
C LEU A 41 -6.83 -18.70 11.19
N GLU A 42 -7.06 -20.02 11.22
CA GLU A 42 -7.16 -20.78 12.46
C GLU A 42 -5.87 -20.69 13.28
N ALA A 43 -4.72 -20.74 12.60
CA ALA A 43 -3.43 -20.61 13.25
C ALA A 43 -3.21 -19.21 13.82
N ILE A 44 -3.62 -18.17 13.08
CA ILE A 44 -3.61 -16.78 13.55
C ILE A 44 -4.54 -16.60 14.75
N LEU A 45 -5.77 -17.11 14.68
CA LEU A 45 -6.73 -17.00 15.76
C LEU A 45 -6.20 -17.64 17.06
N ALA A 46 -5.51 -18.76 16.95
CA ALA A 46 -4.94 -19.47 18.10
C ALA A 46 -3.67 -18.81 18.68
N ASN A 47 -2.88 -18.10 17.87
CA ASN A 47 -1.53 -17.66 18.27
C ASN A 47 -1.32 -16.13 18.29
N SER A 48 -2.11 -15.37 17.51
CA SER A 48 -1.97 -13.93 17.28
C SER A 48 -3.32 -13.30 16.88
N GLU A 49 -4.33 -13.34 17.77
CA GLU A 49 -5.70 -12.87 17.47
C GLU A 49 -5.79 -11.39 17.04
N ASP A 50 -4.88 -10.55 17.55
CA ASP A 50 -4.82 -9.12 17.22
C ASP A 50 -4.20 -8.81 15.84
N ALA A 51 -3.73 -9.83 15.11
CA ALA A 51 -3.11 -9.67 13.80
C ALA A 51 -4.08 -9.03 12.79
N LYS A 52 -3.59 -8.02 12.06
CA LYS A 52 -4.36 -7.42 10.97
C LYS A 52 -4.26 -8.30 9.73
N ILE A 53 -5.40 -8.64 9.12
CA ILE A 53 -5.43 -9.54 7.98
C ILE A 53 -5.74 -8.77 6.70
N PHE A 54 -4.85 -8.90 5.73
CA PHE A 54 -4.97 -8.32 4.41
C PHE A 54 -5.03 -9.41 3.34
N CYS A 55 -6.01 -9.32 2.45
CA CYS A 55 -6.18 -10.24 1.33
C CYS A 55 -5.95 -9.52 0.00
N LEU A 56 -4.95 -9.93 -0.77
CA LEU A 56 -4.66 -9.37 -2.08
C LEU A 56 -5.22 -10.29 -3.15
N ILE A 57 -6.28 -9.86 -3.84
CA ILE A 57 -6.75 -10.53 -5.05
C ILE A 57 -5.86 -10.02 -6.18
N HIS A 58 -4.90 -10.85 -6.58
CA HIS A 58 -3.76 -10.47 -7.39
C HIS A 58 -3.91 -10.91 -8.85
N LYS A 59 -3.07 -10.34 -9.72
CA LYS A 59 -3.12 -10.47 -11.19
C LYS A 59 -4.43 -9.97 -11.82
N MET A 60 -5.02 -8.93 -11.23
CA MET A 60 -6.27 -8.33 -11.73
C MET A 60 -6.13 -7.70 -13.13
N ASP A 61 -4.91 -7.54 -13.63
CA ASP A 61 -4.62 -7.17 -15.02
C ASP A 61 -5.17 -8.17 -16.05
N LEU A 62 -5.27 -9.46 -15.68
CA LEU A 62 -5.78 -10.54 -16.54
C LEU A 62 -7.32 -10.52 -16.67
N VAL A 63 -7.99 -9.74 -15.83
CA VAL A 63 -9.45 -9.55 -15.86
C VAL A 63 -9.81 -8.30 -16.67
N GLN A 64 -10.84 -8.43 -17.52
CA GLN A 64 -11.41 -7.32 -18.28
C GLN A 64 -11.88 -6.19 -17.34
N VAL A 65 -11.59 -4.94 -17.70
CA VAL A 65 -11.78 -3.77 -16.83
C VAL A 65 -13.20 -3.66 -16.29
N GLU A 66 -14.18 -3.97 -17.14
CA GLU A 66 -15.61 -3.93 -16.84
C GLU A 66 -16.01 -4.94 -15.76
N GLU A 67 -15.33 -6.09 -15.72
CA GLU A 67 -15.63 -7.20 -14.82
C GLU A 67 -14.86 -7.13 -13.49
N ARG A 68 -13.79 -6.31 -13.42
CA ARG A 68 -12.90 -6.25 -12.24
C ARG A 68 -13.64 -5.98 -10.95
N ASN A 69 -14.56 -5.02 -10.96
CA ASN A 69 -15.34 -4.66 -9.77
C ASN A 69 -16.28 -5.78 -9.34
N ARG A 70 -16.93 -6.45 -10.29
CA ARG A 70 -17.84 -7.56 -10.00
C ARG A 70 -17.08 -8.72 -9.37
N ILE A 71 -15.98 -9.15 -10.01
CA ILE A 71 -15.15 -10.25 -9.53
C ILE A 71 -14.54 -9.93 -8.17
N PHE A 72 -14.03 -8.71 -7.98
CA PHE A 72 -13.49 -8.28 -6.69
C PHE A 72 -14.54 -8.36 -5.58
N ASN A 73 -15.75 -7.84 -5.80
CA ASN A 73 -16.81 -7.83 -4.81
C ASN A 73 -17.29 -9.25 -4.47
N GLU A 74 -17.43 -10.13 -5.46
CA GLU A 74 -17.78 -11.54 -5.26
C GLU A 74 -16.74 -12.24 -4.37
N ARG A 75 -15.46 -12.12 -4.72
CA ARG A 75 -14.35 -12.70 -3.95
C ARG A 75 -14.23 -12.10 -2.56
N TYR A 76 -14.41 -10.79 -2.43
CA TYR A 76 -14.33 -10.11 -1.15
C TYR A 76 -15.43 -10.59 -0.19
N ASN A 77 -16.67 -10.74 -0.67
CA ASN A 77 -17.77 -11.24 0.14
C ASN A 77 -17.57 -12.69 0.57
N GLU A 78 -17.04 -13.52 -0.33
CA GLU A 78 -16.68 -14.90 -0.03
C GLU A 78 -15.61 -14.96 1.06
N LEU A 79 -14.50 -14.24 0.88
CA LEU A 79 -13.42 -14.15 1.85
C LEU A 79 -13.93 -13.64 3.19
N LYS A 80 -14.68 -12.53 3.20
CA LYS A 80 -15.24 -11.94 4.43
C LYS A 80 -16.07 -12.94 5.23
N THR A 81 -16.88 -13.75 4.56
CA THR A 81 -17.70 -14.79 5.20
C THR A 81 -16.82 -15.92 5.75
N ARG A 82 -15.83 -16.35 4.98
CA ARG A 82 -14.90 -17.44 5.35
C ARG A 82 -13.90 -17.04 6.44
N SER A 83 -13.68 -15.75 6.65
CA SER A 83 -12.75 -15.21 7.62
C SER A 83 -13.35 -14.97 9.00
N GLU A 84 -14.67 -15.08 9.18
CA GLU A 84 -15.30 -14.86 10.48
C GLU A 84 -14.71 -15.79 11.56
N PRO A 85 -14.44 -15.29 12.78
CA PRO A 85 -14.78 -13.95 13.31
C PRO A 85 -13.74 -12.85 13.00
N LEU A 86 -12.64 -13.17 12.32
CA LEU A 86 -11.55 -12.24 12.04
C LEU A 86 -11.95 -11.21 10.98
N LYS A 87 -11.54 -9.96 11.19
CA LYS A 87 -11.78 -8.87 10.23
C LYS A 87 -10.68 -8.79 9.20
N ILE A 88 -11.07 -8.67 7.93
CA ILE A 88 -10.14 -8.58 6.80
C ILE A 88 -10.28 -7.27 6.03
N THR A 89 -9.18 -6.83 5.43
CA THR A 89 -9.16 -5.78 4.42
C THR A 89 -8.68 -6.38 3.10
N ALA A 90 -9.39 -6.17 2.00
CA ALA A 90 -9.01 -6.73 0.71
C ALA A 90 -8.67 -5.67 -0.34
N PHE A 91 -7.76 -6.01 -1.24
CA PHE A 91 -7.36 -5.16 -2.36
C PHE A 91 -7.30 -5.96 -3.67
N ALA A 92 -7.87 -5.41 -4.74
CA ALA A 92 -7.56 -5.81 -6.10
C ALA A 92 -6.17 -5.27 -6.46
N THR A 93 -5.24 -6.14 -6.86
CA THR A 93 -3.86 -5.73 -7.12
C THR A 93 -3.32 -6.28 -8.44
N SER A 94 -2.43 -5.51 -9.07
CA SER A 94 -1.59 -5.93 -10.19
C SER A 94 -0.19 -5.33 -10.05
N ILE A 95 0.82 -6.04 -10.58
CA ILE A 95 2.18 -5.50 -10.71
C ILE A 95 2.33 -4.49 -11.86
N TRP A 96 1.31 -4.37 -12.71
CA TRP A 96 1.34 -3.54 -13.92
C TRP A 96 0.72 -2.16 -13.72
N ASP A 97 0.17 -1.87 -12.55
CA ASP A 97 -0.47 -0.60 -12.22
C ASP A 97 -0.19 -0.15 -10.77
N GLU A 98 -0.76 0.98 -10.36
CA GLU A 98 -0.55 1.59 -9.04
C GLU A 98 -1.24 0.86 -7.89
N THR A 99 -2.10 -0.12 -8.16
CA THR A 99 -2.94 -0.76 -7.13
C THR A 99 -2.10 -1.52 -6.09
N LEU A 100 -0.94 -2.04 -6.48
CA LEU A 100 -0.02 -2.67 -5.54
C LEU A 100 0.57 -1.66 -4.55
N PHE A 101 0.90 -0.44 -4.99
CA PHE A 101 1.34 0.62 -4.09
C PHE A 101 0.24 1.03 -3.13
N LYS A 102 -1.01 1.05 -3.57
CA LYS A 102 -2.18 1.31 -2.70
C LYS A 102 -2.28 0.30 -1.57
N ALA A 103 -2.24 -0.99 -1.92
CA ALA A 103 -2.33 -2.07 -0.95
C ALA A 103 -1.18 -2.02 0.06
N TRP A 104 0.06 -1.93 -0.41
CA TRP A 104 1.24 -1.89 0.47
C TRP A 104 1.31 -0.62 1.31
N SER A 105 0.91 0.54 0.77
CA SER A 105 0.85 1.78 1.56
C SER A 105 -0.17 1.62 2.69
N SER A 106 -1.36 1.07 2.43
CA SER A 106 -2.35 0.81 3.48
C SER A 106 -1.85 -0.18 4.55
N ILE A 107 -1.15 -1.23 4.13
CA ILE A 107 -0.60 -2.24 5.04
C ILE A 107 0.46 -1.62 5.95
N VAL A 108 1.44 -0.93 5.37
CA VAL A 108 2.52 -0.28 6.13
C VAL A 108 1.98 0.85 7.00
N HIS A 109 1.04 1.65 6.50
CA HIS A 109 0.37 2.69 7.27
C HIS A 109 -0.33 2.14 8.51
N SER A 110 -0.88 0.92 8.43
CA SER A 110 -1.49 0.27 9.60
C SER A 110 -0.46 -0.10 10.69
N LEU A 111 0.83 -0.18 10.35
CA LEU A 111 1.93 -0.51 11.26
C LEU A 111 2.66 0.72 11.80
N ILE A 112 2.50 1.89 11.17
CA ILE A 112 3.22 3.10 11.58
C ILE A 112 2.63 3.63 12.90
N PRO A 113 3.42 3.70 13.99
CA PRO A 113 2.96 4.31 15.22
C PRO A 113 2.85 5.83 15.05
N ASN A 114 1.93 6.44 15.81
CA ASN A 114 1.78 7.91 15.89
C ASN A 114 1.48 8.61 14.55
N VAL A 115 0.77 7.96 13.62
CA VAL A 115 0.38 8.55 12.34
C VAL A 115 -0.27 9.94 12.49
N LYS A 116 -1.14 10.11 13.50
CA LYS A 116 -1.82 11.38 13.79
C LYS A 116 -0.86 12.53 14.09
N LEU A 117 0.30 12.22 14.71
CA LEU A 117 1.32 13.21 14.97
C LEU A 117 1.98 13.66 13.66
N PHE A 118 2.31 12.72 12.78
CA PHE A 118 2.81 13.04 11.44
C PHE A 118 1.85 13.92 10.66
N GLU A 119 0.56 13.56 10.63
CA GLU A 119 -0.49 14.35 9.97
C GLU A 119 -0.54 15.77 10.53
N SER A 120 -0.50 15.94 11.85
CA SER A 120 -0.52 17.27 12.49
C SER A 120 0.72 18.12 12.15
N HIS A 121 1.90 17.50 12.12
CA HIS A 121 3.13 18.18 11.77
C HIS A 121 3.18 18.55 10.27
N LEU A 122 2.73 17.65 9.40
CA LEU A 122 2.62 17.91 7.97
C LEU A 122 1.61 19.02 7.68
N GLN A 123 0.48 19.03 8.38
CA GLN A 123 -0.53 20.08 8.25
C GLN A 123 0.03 21.46 8.63
N ASN A 124 0.79 21.53 9.73
CA ASN A 124 1.45 22.76 10.15
C ASN A 124 2.50 23.20 9.10
N PHE A 125 3.32 22.25 8.63
CA PHE A 125 4.31 22.50 7.58
C PHE A 125 3.65 23.02 6.29
N ALA A 126 2.59 22.37 5.82
CA ALA A 126 1.85 22.78 4.63
C ALA A 126 1.28 24.20 4.77
N THR A 127 0.76 24.53 5.95
CA THR A 127 0.22 25.86 6.25
C THR A 127 1.32 26.94 6.21
N ILE A 128 2.48 26.68 6.83
CA ILE A 128 3.61 27.62 6.87
C ILE A 128 4.19 27.85 5.47
N CYS A 129 4.25 26.79 4.65
CA CYS A 129 4.76 26.87 3.29
C CYS A 129 3.73 27.36 2.26
N GLU A 130 2.47 27.57 2.66
CA GLU A 130 1.35 27.84 1.74
C GLU A 130 1.25 26.78 0.63
N ALA A 131 1.51 25.52 0.99
CA ALA A 131 1.47 24.38 0.09
C ALA A 131 0.04 23.89 -0.11
N ASP A 132 -0.38 23.70 -1.36
CA ASP A 132 -1.66 23.05 -1.70
C ASP A 132 -1.66 21.61 -1.17
N GLU A 133 -0.52 20.94 -1.25
CA GLU A 133 -0.36 19.54 -0.86
C GLU A 133 1.08 19.22 -0.45
N VAL A 134 1.22 18.47 0.64
CA VAL A 134 2.49 17.96 1.15
C VAL A 134 2.37 16.46 1.38
N VAL A 135 3.34 15.70 0.89
CA VAL A 135 3.35 14.23 1.02
C VAL A 135 4.69 13.75 1.53
N LEU A 136 4.67 12.89 2.53
CA LEU A 136 5.85 12.26 3.11
C LEU A 136 5.94 10.81 2.65
N PHE A 137 7.10 10.43 2.12
CA PHE A 137 7.36 9.08 1.61
C PHE A 137 8.52 8.43 2.36
N GLU A 138 8.47 7.11 2.53
CA GLU A 138 9.64 6.34 2.97
C GLU A 138 10.69 6.29 1.85
N ARG A 139 11.95 6.58 2.18
CA ARG A 139 13.01 6.88 1.22
C ARG A 139 13.31 5.73 0.25
N THR A 140 13.23 4.49 0.71
CA THR A 140 13.67 3.31 -0.04
C THR A 140 12.58 2.81 -0.99
N THR A 141 11.39 2.63 -0.44
CA THR A 141 10.21 2.04 -1.07
C THR A 141 9.35 3.06 -1.80
N PHE A 142 9.44 4.35 -1.42
CA PHE A 142 8.53 5.40 -1.87
C PHE A 142 7.07 5.17 -1.48
N LEU A 143 6.80 4.32 -0.48
CA LEU A 143 5.47 4.20 0.11
C LEU A 143 5.11 5.47 0.88
N ILE A 144 3.83 5.82 0.83
CA ILE A 144 3.32 7.02 1.50
C ILE A 144 3.25 6.74 3.01
N ILE A 145 3.82 7.64 3.80
CA ILE A 145 3.76 7.60 5.26
C ILE A 145 2.60 8.46 5.75
N SER A 146 2.49 9.68 5.24
CA SER A 146 1.47 10.66 5.62
C SER A 146 1.36 11.73 4.54
N HIS A 147 0.26 12.47 4.55
CA HIS A 147 0.04 13.61 3.65
C HIS A 147 -0.78 14.68 4.36
N SER A 148 -0.72 15.90 3.83
CA SER A 148 -1.61 17.01 4.16
C SER A 148 -2.04 17.66 2.86
N THR A 149 -3.34 17.92 2.75
CA THR A 149 -3.94 18.51 1.55
C THR A 149 -4.78 19.69 2.00
N LEU A 150 -4.36 20.90 1.65
CA LEU A 150 -5.11 22.13 1.93
C LEU A 150 -6.19 22.39 0.88
N ILE A 151 -5.95 21.92 -0.35
CA ILE A 151 -6.90 22.05 -1.45
C ILE A 151 -7.17 20.68 -2.05
N GLU A 152 -8.43 20.25 -2.01
CA GLU A 152 -8.84 18.95 -2.54
C GLU A 152 -8.43 18.77 -4.01
N HIS A 153 -7.88 17.59 -4.29
CA HIS A 153 -7.48 17.19 -5.63
C HIS A 153 -8.49 16.16 -6.18
N PRO A 154 -8.90 16.26 -7.46
CA PRO A 154 -9.92 15.38 -8.03
C PRO A 154 -9.50 13.90 -8.10
N ASP A 155 -8.21 13.64 -8.30
CA ASP A 155 -7.67 12.26 -8.32
C ASP A 155 -7.32 11.77 -6.90
N ALA A 156 -8.15 10.87 -6.38
CA ALA A 156 -7.93 10.21 -5.08
C ALA A 156 -6.74 9.23 -5.07
N HIS A 157 -6.30 8.75 -6.24
CA HIS A 157 -5.23 7.75 -6.40
C HIS A 157 -3.88 8.37 -6.78
N ARG A 158 -3.79 9.70 -6.74
CA ARG A 158 -2.60 10.44 -7.17
C ARG A 158 -1.34 10.04 -6.38
N PHE A 159 -1.49 9.74 -5.09
CA PHE A 159 -0.34 9.45 -4.24
C PHE A 159 0.36 8.16 -4.66
N GLU A 160 -0.41 7.11 -4.95
CA GLU A 160 0.12 5.84 -5.41
C GLU A 160 0.74 5.94 -6.81
N LYS A 161 0.13 6.75 -7.69
CA LYS A 161 0.71 7.06 -8.99
C LYS A 161 2.05 7.79 -8.84
N ILE A 162 2.12 8.80 -7.98
CA ILE A 162 3.36 9.54 -7.68
C ILE A 162 4.43 8.58 -7.13
N SER A 163 4.08 7.74 -6.15
CA SER A 163 4.99 6.71 -5.61
C SER A 163 5.52 5.79 -6.70
N ASN A 164 4.65 5.32 -7.60
CA ASN A 164 5.05 4.47 -8.71
C ASN A 164 6.01 5.21 -9.67
N TYR A 165 5.64 6.41 -10.14
CA TYR A 165 6.48 7.21 -11.04
C TYR A 165 7.86 7.51 -10.44
N MET A 166 7.91 7.94 -9.17
CA MET A 166 9.15 8.23 -8.49
C MET A 166 10.00 6.97 -8.25
N LYS A 167 9.36 5.82 -7.98
CA LYS A 167 10.08 4.56 -7.87
C LYS A 167 10.71 4.14 -9.21
N GLN A 168 9.96 4.23 -10.31
CA GLN A 168 10.47 3.93 -11.65
C GLN A 168 11.60 4.90 -12.07
N PHE A 169 11.45 6.19 -11.75
CA PHE A 169 12.48 7.18 -11.99
C PHE A 169 13.75 6.87 -11.18
N LYS A 170 13.63 6.57 -9.89
CA LYS A 170 14.76 6.19 -9.03
C LYS A 170 15.49 4.93 -9.52
N LEU A 171 14.74 3.94 -10.01
CA LEU A 171 15.32 2.75 -10.65
C LEU A 171 16.09 3.13 -11.92
N SER A 172 15.59 4.07 -12.71
CA SER A 172 16.27 4.58 -13.90
C SER A 172 17.56 5.31 -13.57
N CYS A 173 17.57 6.17 -12.53
CA CYS A 173 18.80 6.80 -12.02
C CYS A 173 19.84 5.76 -11.61
N SER A 174 19.40 4.70 -10.92
CA SER A 174 20.28 3.63 -10.44
C SER A 174 20.94 2.87 -11.59
N LYS A 175 20.20 2.61 -12.69
CA LYS A 175 20.75 2.04 -13.93
C LYS A 175 21.78 2.95 -14.60
N ALA A 176 21.63 4.27 -14.44
CA ALA A 176 22.62 5.27 -14.88
C ALA A 176 23.75 5.50 -13.86
N HIS A 177 23.92 4.62 -12.87
CA HIS A 177 24.91 4.74 -11.78
C HIS A 177 24.83 6.05 -10.99
N SER A 178 23.62 6.61 -10.87
CA SER A 178 23.35 7.83 -10.09
C SER A 178 22.26 7.56 -9.04
N GLN A 179 22.20 8.41 -8.01
CA GLN A 179 21.14 8.36 -7.02
C GLN A 179 20.24 9.57 -7.16
N PHE A 180 18.93 9.34 -7.14
CA PHE A 180 17.96 10.41 -7.03
C PHE A 180 18.20 11.21 -5.74
N ARG A 181 18.22 12.54 -5.83
CA ARG A 181 18.39 13.45 -4.69
C ARG A 181 17.21 14.39 -4.55
N SER A 182 16.93 15.18 -5.58
CA SER A 182 15.80 16.10 -5.61
C SER A 182 15.29 16.28 -7.04
N MET A 183 14.05 16.77 -7.16
CA MET A 183 13.42 17.12 -8.43
C MET A 183 12.56 18.35 -8.22
N GLU A 184 12.61 19.26 -9.18
CA GLU A 184 11.71 20.40 -9.27
C GLU A 184 10.95 20.30 -10.58
N ILE A 185 9.62 20.37 -10.50
CA ILE A 185 8.72 20.36 -11.65
C ILE A 185 7.97 21.68 -11.64
N ARG A 186 8.10 22.48 -12.69
CA ARG A 186 7.32 23.72 -12.88
C ARG A 186 6.38 23.58 -14.06
N GLN A 187 5.13 23.96 -13.83
CA GLN A 187 4.11 24.13 -14.85
C GLN A 187 3.56 25.55 -14.76
N SER A 188 2.68 25.95 -15.68
CA SER A 188 2.08 27.30 -15.66
C SER A 188 1.28 27.58 -14.38
N ASN A 189 0.66 26.54 -13.81
CA ASN A 189 -0.32 26.68 -12.73
C ASN A 189 0.19 26.17 -11.37
N PHE A 190 1.29 25.41 -11.36
CA PHE A 190 1.83 24.82 -10.13
C PHE A 190 3.33 24.57 -10.23
N ALA A 191 3.98 24.44 -9.07
CA ALA A 191 5.32 23.91 -8.92
C ALA A 191 5.31 22.78 -7.89
N ALA A 192 6.01 21.68 -8.18
CA ALA A 192 6.18 20.57 -7.26
C ALA A 192 7.67 20.33 -6.99
N PHE A 193 8.01 20.16 -5.72
CA PHE A 193 9.37 19.97 -5.24
C PHE A 193 9.46 18.64 -4.51
N PHE A 194 10.38 17.79 -4.94
CA PHE A 194 10.75 16.55 -4.26
C PHE A 194 12.15 16.71 -3.69
N ASP A 195 12.33 16.48 -2.39
CA ASP A 195 13.65 16.51 -1.76
C ASP A 195 13.73 15.55 -0.58
N ILE A 196 14.96 15.23 -0.19
CA ILE A 196 15.25 14.44 1.00
C ILE A 196 14.93 15.31 2.23
N LEU A 197 14.00 14.85 3.07
CA LEU A 197 13.69 15.53 4.33
C LEU A 197 14.54 14.98 5.47
N THR A 198 14.67 13.65 5.55
CA THR A 198 15.47 12.96 6.58
C THR A 198 16.28 11.83 5.95
N ALA A 199 17.12 11.16 6.75
CA ALA A 199 17.82 9.96 6.30
C ALA A 199 16.87 8.87 5.75
N ASN A 200 15.61 8.84 6.21
CA ASN A 200 14.63 7.80 5.91
C ASN A 200 13.41 8.30 5.13
N THR A 201 13.31 9.60 4.80
CA THR A 201 12.12 10.15 4.15
C THR A 201 12.41 11.13 3.02
N TYR A 202 11.58 11.06 1.98
CA TYR A 202 11.39 12.12 1.00
C TYR A 202 10.16 12.94 1.35
N ILE A 203 10.18 14.22 1.00
CA ILE A 203 9.01 15.10 1.03
C ILE A 203 8.72 15.58 -0.38
N MET A 204 7.43 15.58 -0.73
CA MET A 204 6.91 16.33 -1.87
C MET A 204 6.14 17.53 -1.34
N ASN A 205 6.40 18.70 -1.91
CA ASN A 205 5.65 19.92 -1.65
C ASN A 205 5.12 20.48 -2.98
N GLN A 206 3.80 20.62 -3.09
CA GLN A 206 3.14 21.21 -4.24
C GLN A 206 2.59 22.60 -3.89
N LEU A 207 3.03 23.59 -4.66
CA LEU A 207 2.65 25.00 -4.55
C LEU A 207 1.84 25.41 -5.77
N ARG A 208 0.79 26.20 -5.56
CA ARG A 208 0.08 26.87 -6.65
C ARG A 208 0.83 28.11 -7.10
N LEU A 209 0.98 28.29 -8.40
CA LEU A 209 1.52 29.52 -8.97
C LEU A 209 0.34 30.45 -9.29
N LYS A 210 0.44 31.70 -8.84
CA LYS A 210 -0.52 32.77 -9.14
C LYS A 210 -0.20 33.43 -10.47
#